data_AF-A0A7R8D009-F1
#
_entry.id   AF-A0A7R8D009-F1
#
_cell.length_a   1.000
_cell.length_b   1.000
_cell.length_c   1.000
_cell.angle_alpha   90.00
_cell.angle_beta   90.00
_cell.angle_gamma   90.00
#
_symmetry.space_group_name_H-M   'P 1'
#
loop_
_entity.id
_entity.type
_entity.pdbx_description
1 polymer ?
#
loop_
_entity_poly.entity_id
_entity_poly.type
_entity_poly.pdbx_seq_one_letter_code
_entity_poly.pdbx_strand_id
1 'polypeptide(L)'
;MKKYIYFLLIVSLGIISTGSVKILNLNVPDLIEVGTSDIELDCQYNYEEDEKVQLDIKWYFENDPSPFYQWVPGQMDRPQVIGDTFKDHLDLNHSVSDKDDFKRYRALLIKEPTVNLSGVYTCKVSSFLSEDVKQKEMIIYSPASSVIFEQDRSQNGHQVNITCHANGIFPQPQIKLTWGSYQFDDSNALVTLEDEGHYDIIVHRLVDHSDIPSKTTFGCILTIPGIDYEVREESVYYHRDGRRYMSERRRSGGAGLGKYPTHILLVLSLASLFSDMMIF
;
A
#
# COMPACT_ATOMS: atom_id res chain seq x y z
N MET A 1 -12.71 -78.97 -44.28
CA MET A 1 -13.04 -77.57 -43.92
C MET A 1 -12.27 -77.22 -42.64
N LYS A 2 -11.17 -76.45 -42.73
CA LYS A 2 -10.37 -76.03 -41.57
C LYS A 2 -10.99 -74.75 -40.99
N LYS A 3 -11.46 -74.80 -39.75
CA LYS A 3 -11.95 -73.62 -39.02
C LYS A 3 -10.75 -72.97 -38.32
N TYR A 4 -10.40 -71.76 -38.74
CA TYR A 4 -9.39 -70.94 -38.08
C TYR A 4 -10.08 -70.14 -36.96
N ILE A 5 -9.65 -70.36 -35.73
CA ILE A 5 -10.09 -69.60 -34.54
C ILE A 5 -9.15 -68.40 -34.42
N TYR A 6 -9.68 -67.20 -34.66
CA TYR A 6 -8.97 -65.95 -34.41
C TYR A 6 -9.08 -65.60 -32.92
N PHE A 7 -7.96 -65.63 -32.20
CA PHE A 7 -7.87 -65.15 -30.83
C PHE A 7 -7.73 -63.62 -30.88
N LEU A 8 -8.79 -62.90 -30.48
CA LEU A 8 -8.79 -61.45 -30.34
C LEU A 8 -8.01 -61.08 -29.07
N LEU A 9 -6.78 -60.57 -29.25
CA LEU A 9 -5.99 -59.94 -28.19
C LEU A 9 -6.61 -58.58 -27.88
N ILE A 10 -7.42 -58.51 -26.84
CA ILE A 10 -7.91 -57.24 -26.28
C ILE A 10 -6.77 -56.65 -25.46
N VAL A 11 -5.99 -55.76 -26.08
CA VAL A 11 -5.03 -54.90 -25.36
C VAL A 11 -5.84 -53.80 -24.69
N SER A 12 -6.17 -53.98 -23.41
CA SER A 12 -6.70 -52.90 -22.60
C SER A 12 -5.58 -51.88 -22.39
N LEU A 13 -5.59 -50.78 -23.17
CA LEU A 13 -4.85 -49.58 -22.79
C LEU A 13 -5.47 -49.08 -21.49
N GLY A 14 -4.88 -49.47 -20.36
CA GLY A 14 -5.10 -48.78 -19.11
C GLY A 14 -4.65 -47.33 -19.31
N ILE A 15 -5.56 -46.38 -19.10
CA ILE A 15 -5.19 -44.98 -18.96
C ILE A 15 -4.34 -44.92 -17.70
N ILE A 16 -3.01 -44.91 -17.87
CA ILE A 16 -2.11 -44.54 -16.77
C ILE A 16 -2.45 -43.06 -16.54
N SER A 17 -3.17 -42.79 -15.45
CA SER A 17 -3.25 -41.45 -14.91
C SER A 17 -1.81 -41.03 -14.64
N THR A 18 -1.24 -40.24 -15.54
CA THR A 18 0.01 -39.52 -15.27
C THR A 18 -0.31 -38.61 -14.11
N GLY A 19 0.04 -39.03 -12.89
CA GLY A 19 -0.05 -38.15 -11.76
C GLY A 19 0.85 -36.95 -12.03
N SER A 20 0.32 -35.79 -11.67
CA SER A 20 0.78 -34.50 -12.16
C SER A 20 0.84 -33.57 -10.97
N VAL A 21 1.91 -32.79 -10.91
CA VAL A 21 1.99 -31.61 -10.06
C VAL A 21 0.75 -30.74 -10.30
N LYS A 22 0.16 -30.24 -9.23
CA LYS A 22 -1.03 -29.39 -9.29
C LYS A 22 -1.05 -28.36 -8.17
N ILE A 23 -1.18 -27.09 -8.54
CA ILE A 23 -1.38 -25.97 -7.61
C ILE A 23 -2.85 -26.00 -7.17
N LEU A 24 -3.08 -26.36 -5.91
CA LEU A 24 -4.39 -26.38 -5.28
C LEU A 24 -4.88 -24.94 -5.07
N ASN A 25 -4.04 -24.10 -4.47
CA ASN A 25 -4.41 -22.74 -4.09
C ASN A 25 -3.20 -21.80 -4.21
N LEU A 26 -3.47 -20.56 -4.63
CA LEU A 26 -2.48 -19.48 -4.70
C LEU A 26 -2.96 -18.34 -3.81
N ASN A 27 -2.30 -18.14 -2.68
CA ASN A 27 -2.56 -17.05 -1.75
C ASN A 27 -1.59 -15.92 -2.04
N VAL A 28 -2.12 -14.85 -2.63
CA VAL A 28 -1.46 -13.56 -2.81
C VAL A 28 -2.49 -12.52 -2.35
N PRO A 29 -2.18 -11.61 -1.42
CA PRO A 29 -3.12 -10.57 -1.03
C PRO A 29 -3.53 -9.69 -2.22
N ASP A 30 -4.79 -9.25 -2.26
CA ASP A 30 -5.27 -8.37 -3.35
C ASP A 30 -4.78 -6.93 -3.17
N LEU A 31 -4.79 -6.44 -1.93
CA LEU A 31 -4.50 -5.06 -1.57
C LEU A 31 -3.79 -4.98 -0.23
N ILE A 32 -2.69 -4.24 -0.17
CA ILE A 32 -1.88 -3.99 1.03
C ILE A 32 -1.53 -2.51 1.09
N GLU A 33 -1.62 -1.90 2.27
CA GLU A 33 -1.06 -0.56 2.51
C GLU A 33 0.43 -0.68 2.84
N VAL A 34 1.25 0.15 2.20
CA VAL A 34 2.69 0.17 2.46
C VAL A 34 2.98 0.43 3.94
N GLY A 35 3.92 -0.32 4.52
CA GLY A 35 4.35 -0.13 5.92
C GLY A 35 3.45 -0.75 7.00
N THR A 36 2.38 -1.48 6.66
CA THR A 36 1.52 -2.10 7.70
C THR A 36 2.05 -3.42 8.25
N SER A 37 2.59 -4.29 7.40
CA SER A 37 3.08 -5.62 7.78
C SER A 37 3.93 -6.26 6.68
N ASP A 38 4.67 -7.30 7.05
CA ASP A 38 5.22 -8.25 6.08
C ASP A 38 4.09 -8.93 5.29
N ILE A 39 4.41 -9.42 4.10
CA ILE A 39 3.47 -10.05 3.16
C ILE A 39 3.85 -11.52 2.97
N GLU A 40 2.92 -12.43 3.24
CA GLU A 40 3.09 -13.86 2.94
C GLU A 40 2.42 -14.22 1.60
N LEU A 41 3.19 -14.83 0.70
CA LEU A 41 2.70 -15.43 -0.54
C LEU A 41 2.78 -16.94 -0.40
N ASP A 42 1.68 -17.68 -0.52
CA ASP A 42 1.67 -19.16 -0.35
C ASP A 42 1.17 -19.84 -1.63
N CYS A 43 2.00 -20.71 -2.20
CA CYS A 43 1.66 -21.55 -3.34
C CYS A 43 1.45 -22.99 -2.86
N GLN A 44 0.19 -23.35 -2.62
CA GLN A 44 -0.17 -24.67 -2.12
C GLN A 44 -0.30 -25.64 -3.30
N TYR A 45 0.55 -26.66 -3.34
CA TYR A 45 0.53 -27.68 -4.39
C TYR A 45 0.48 -29.10 -3.82
N ASN A 46 0.08 -30.02 -4.70
CA ASN A 46 0.26 -31.44 -4.52
C ASN A 46 1.12 -32.01 -5.65
N TYR A 47 1.74 -33.15 -5.39
CA TYR A 47 2.60 -33.87 -6.31
C TYR A 47 2.49 -35.38 -6.04
N GLU A 48 2.96 -36.21 -6.97
CA GLU A 48 3.06 -37.65 -6.75
C GLU A 48 4.38 -38.05 -6.09
N GLU A 49 4.35 -39.06 -5.22
CA GLU A 49 5.49 -39.43 -4.38
C GLU A 49 6.78 -39.75 -5.16
N ASP A 50 6.67 -40.25 -6.40
CA ASP A 50 7.80 -40.52 -7.30
C ASP A 50 8.39 -39.27 -7.98
N GLU A 51 7.65 -38.16 -8.01
CA GLU A 51 8.08 -36.86 -8.54
C GLU A 51 8.79 -35.99 -7.48
N LYS A 52 8.70 -36.32 -6.19
CA LYS A 52 9.12 -35.42 -5.09
C LYS A 52 10.55 -34.88 -5.20
N VAL A 53 11.49 -35.71 -5.63
CA VAL A 53 12.92 -35.33 -5.76
C VAL A 53 13.21 -34.47 -6.99
N GLN A 54 12.21 -34.32 -7.86
CA GLN A 54 12.27 -33.62 -9.14
C GLN A 54 11.56 -32.25 -9.08
N LEU A 55 11.00 -31.89 -7.92
CA LEU A 55 10.25 -30.66 -7.75
C LEU A 55 11.12 -29.41 -7.96
N ASP A 56 10.58 -28.45 -8.69
CA ASP A 56 11.14 -27.12 -8.93
C ASP A 56 10.02 -26.08 -8.75
N ILE A 57 10.12 -25.30 -7.69
CA ILE A 57 9.16 -24.26 -7.31
C ILE A 57 9.78 -22.92 -7.67
N LYS A 58 9.09 -22.14 -8.50
CA LYS A 58 9.53 -20.83 -8.96
C LYS A 58 8.45 -19.79 -8.80
N TRP A 59 8.87 -18.59 -8.41
CA TRP A 59 8.02 -17.41 -8.49
C TRP A 59 8.58 -16.39 -9.47
N TYR A 60 7.68 -15.85 -10.29
CA TYR A 60 7.95 -14.81 -11.27
C TYR A 60 7.15 -13.57 -10.90
N PHE A 61 7.69 -12.42 -11.25
CA PHE A 61 7.07 -11.12 -11.02
C PHE A 61 6.85 -10.44 -12.36
N GLU A 62 5.65 -9.91 -12.57
CA GLU A 62 5.22 -9.31 -13.82
C GLU A 62 5.43 -10.28 -15.01
N ASN A 63 5.96 -9.75 -16.12
CA ASN A 63 6.27 -10.51 -17.32
C ASN A 63 7.77 -10.86 -17.40
N ASP A 64 8.52 -10.80 -16.29
CA ASP A 64 9.93 -11.16 -16.28
C ASP A 64 10.08 -12.68 -16.54
N PRO A 65 10.83 -13.10 -17.58
CA PRO A 65 11.07 -14.52 -17.85
C PRO A 65 12.02 -15.18 -16.83
N SER A 66 12.73 -14.41 -16.01
CA SER A 66 13.54 -14.91 -14.89
C SER A 66 12.69 -15.00 -13.62
N PRO A 67 12.69 -16.13 -12.90
CA PRO A 67 12.08 -16.17 -11.59
C PRO A 67 12.88 -15.27 -10.64
N PHE A 68 12.21 -14.66 -9.66
CA PHE A 68 12.87 -13.94 -8.56
C PHE A 68 13.15 -14.86 -7.36
N TYR A 69 12.47 -16.00 -7.30
CA TYR A 69 12.64 -17.01 -6.25
C TYR A 69 12.63 -18.40 -6.86
N GLN A 70 13.50 -19.28 -6.36
CA GLN A 70 13.53 -20.68 -6.73
C GLN A 70 13.82 -21.59 -5.54
N TRP A 71 13.14 -22.72 -5.47
CA TRP A 71 13.46 -23.80 -4.55
C TRP A 71 13.33 -25.18 -5.22
N VAL A 72 14.36 -25.99 -5.08
CA VAL A 72 14.42 -27.38 -5.59
C VAL A 72 14.61 -28.31 -4.38
N PRO A 73 13.52 -28.82 -3.76
CA PRO A 73 13.60 -29.52 -2.48
C PRO A 73 14.53 -30.75 -2.49
N GLY A 74 14.62 -31.45 -3.62
CA GLY A 74 15.50 -32.60 -3.78
C GLY A 74 16.99 -32.29 -3.87
N GLN A 75 17.36 -31.01 -4.02
CA GLN A 75 18.75 -30.56 -4.24
C GLN A 75 19.18 -29.42 -3.30
N MET A 76 18.22 -28.70 -2.69
CA MET A 76 18.45 -27.48 -1.94
C MET A 76 17.79 -27.56 -0.56
N ASP A 77 18.59 -27.37 0.49
CA ASP A 77 18.09 -27.29 1.87
C ASP A 77 17.26 -26.01 2.13
N ARG A 78 17.46 -24.98 1.31
CA ARG A 78 16.81 -23.66 1.41
C ARG A 78 16.57 -23.06 0.03
N PRO A 79 15.59 -22.16 -0.12
CA PRO A 79 15.38 -21.43 -1.35
C PRO A 79 16.48 -20.42 -1.66
N GLN A 80 16.50 -19.94 -2.90
CA GLN A 80 17.37 -18.86 -3.36
C GLN A 80 16.54 -17.72 -3.96
N VAL A 81 17.07 -16.49 -3.81
CA VAL A 81 16.60 -15.30 -4.51
C VAL A 81 17.46 -15.07 -5.77
N ILE A 82 16.83 -14.64 -6.85
CA ILE A 82 17.45 -14.40 -8.15
C ILE A 82 17.11 -12.96 -8.57
N GLY A 83 18.11 -12.20 -8.99
CA GLY A 83 17.96 -10.76 -9.27
C GLY A 83 17.99 -9.90 -8.01
N ASP A 84 17.90 -8.58 -8.19
CA ASP A 84 18.08 -7.61 -7.11
C ASP A 84 16.75 -7.11 -6.52
N THR A 85 15.65 -7.10 -7.30
CA THR A 85 14.35 -6.52 -6.90
C THR A 85 13.82 -7.04 -5.56
N PHE A 86 13.98 -8.34 -5.29
CA PHE A 86 13.46 -8.99 -4.08
C PHE A 86 14.55 -9.37 -3.06
N LYS A 87 15.82 -9.11 -3.38
CA LYS A 87 16.98 -9.62 -2.65
C LYS A 87 17.00 -9.20 -1.19
N ASP A 88 16.64 -7.95 -0.94
CA ASP A 88 16.66 -7.35 0.39
C ASP A 88 15.30 -7.44 1.10
N HIS A 89 14.27 -7.94 0.41
CA HIS A 89 12.91 -8.07 0.93
C HIS A 89 12.54 -9.50 1.31
N LEU A 90 13.20 -10.54 0.80
CA LEU A 90 12.76 -11.92 1.08
C LEU A 90 13.41 -12.55 2.31
N ASP A 91 12.59 -13.11 3.20
CA ASP A 91 13.06 -14.01 4.26
C ASP A 91 13.19 -15.46 3.76
N LEU A 92 14.41 -15.84 3.35
CA LEU A 92 14.72 -17.19 2.89
C LEU A 92 14.68 -18.26 4.00
N ASN A 93 14.50 -17.89 5.26
CA ASN A 93 14.32 -18.83 6.38
C ASN A 93 12.86 -19.05 6.74
N HIS A 94 11.93 -18.25 6.19
CA HIS A 94 10.50 -18.45 6.41
C HIS A 94 10.10 -19.85 5.92
N SER A 95 9.38 -20.59 6.77
CA SER A 95 8.93 -21.94 6.45
C SER A 95 7.53 -22.17 6.98
N VAL A 96 6.71 -22.84 6.19
CA VAL A 96 5.38 -23.28 6.61
C VAL A 96 5.53 -24.54 7.47
N SER A 97 4.76 -24.60 8.56
CA SER A 97 4.64 -25.85 9.33
C SER A 97 3.79 -26.84 8.55
N ASP A 98 4.45 -27.76 7.86
CA ASP A 98 3.84 -28.88 7.14
C ASP A 98 4.47 -30.18 7.63
N LYS A 99 3.75 -31.30 7.48
CA LYS A 99 4.30 -32.64 7.75
C LYS A 99 5.22 -33.11 6.64
N ASP A 100 5.11 -32.48 5.48
CA ASP A 100 5.84 -32.80 4.26
C ASP A 100 7.01 -31.81 4.05
N ASP A 101 8.24 -32.30 4.20
CA ASP A 101 9.45 -31.49 4.03
C ASP A 101 9.58 -30.91 2.62
N PHE A 102 8.98 -31.53 1.60
CA PHE A 102 8.96 -31.05 0.21
C PHE A 102 7.97 -29.91 -0.03
N LYS A 103 7.24 -29.48 1.01
CA LYS A 103 6.32 -28.33 1.01
C LYS A 103 6.77 -27.21 1.95
N ARG A 104 7.88 -27.40 2.65
CA ARG A 104 8.37 -26.50 3.71
C ARG A 104 8.54 -25.04 3.27
N TYR A 105 9.06 -24.81 2.06
CA TYR A 105 9.34 -23.49 1.51
C TYR A 105 8.40 -23.12 0.37
N ARG A 106 7.16 -23.62 0.40
CA ARG A 106 6.14 -23.28 -0.60
C ARG A 106 5.59 -21.85 -0.46
N ALA A 107 5.79 -21.24 0.70
CA ALA A 107 5.42 -19.86 0.99
C ALA A 107 6.65 -18.97 1.16
N LEU A 108 6.48 -17.70 0.82
CA LEU A 108 7.48 -16.65 0.83
C LEU A 108 7.01 -15.57 1.78
N LEU A 109 7.95 -14.99 2.52
CA LEU A 109 7.69 -13.82 3.34
C LEU A 109 8.48 -12.64 2.79
N ILE A 110 7.76 -11.63 2.29
CA ILE A 110 8.28 -10.34 1.85
C ILE A 110 8.25 -9.40 3.06
N LYS A 111 9.42 -8.92 3.45
CA LYS A 111 9.68 -7.97 4.52
C LYS A 111 9.83 -6.57 3.96
N GLU A 112 9.43 -5.60 4.77
CA GLU A 112 9.54 -4.17 4.44
C GLU A 112 9.06 -3.88 3.00
N PRO A 113 7.83 -4.30 2.64
CA PRO A 113 7.35 -4.19 1.26
C PRO A 113 7.28 -2.73 0.82
N THR A 114 7.61 -2.47 -0.45
CA THR A 114 7.47 -1.15 -1.06
C THR A 114 6.51 -1.19 -2.24
N VAL A 115 6.07 -0.03 -2.71
CA VAL A 115 5.12 0.11 -3.82
C VAL A 115 5.63 -0.49 -5.14
N ASN A 116 6.95 -0.62 -5.31
CA ASN A 116 7.55 -1.23 -6.52
C ASN A 116 7.31 -2.76 -6.60
N LEU A 117 6.89 -3.39 -5.50
CA LEU A 117 6.52 -4.80 -5.43
C LEU A 117 5.02 -5.00 -5.73
N SER A 118 4.28 -3.93 -6.05
CA SER A 118 2.92 -4.02 -6.59
C SER A 118 2.97 -4.62 -7.99
N GLY A 119 2.19 -5.67 -8.26
CA GLY A 119 2.19 -6.30 -9.57
C GLY A 119 1.64 -7.72 -9.61
N VAL A 120 1.85 -8.40 -10.74
CA VAL A 120 1.41 -9.78 -10.95
C VAL A 120 2.44 -10.78 -10.45
N TYR A 121 2.03 -11.66 -9.54
CA TYR A 121 2.86 -12.74 -9.00
C TYR A 121 2.44 -14.08 -9.60
N THR A 122 3.40 -14.81 -10.17
CA THR A 122 3.15 -16.10 -10.79
C THR A 122 3.93 -17.19 -10.08
N CYS A 123 3.22 -18.17 -9.51
CA CYS A 123 3.82 -19.39 -9.01
C CYS A 123 3.80 -20.46 -10.10
N LYS A 124 4.96 -21.08 -10.33
CA LYS A 124 5.12 -22.26 -11.19
C LYS A 124 5.71 -23.40 -10.36
N VAL A 125 5.04 -24.54 -10.38
CA VAL A 125 5.51 -25.77 -9.73
C VAL A 125 5.69 -26.82 -10.81
N SER A 126 6.89 -27.38 -10.91
CA SER A 126 7.24 -28.34 -11.97
C SER A 126 7.90 -29.59 -11.39
N SER A 127 7.71 -30.72 -12.07
CA SER A 127 8.52 -31.94 -11.98
C SER A 127 9.20 -32.18 -13.34
N PHE A 128 9.84 -33.33 -13.56
CA PHE A 128 10.32 -33.67 -14.92
C PHE A 128 9.19 -34.08 -15.87
N LEU A 129 8.02 -34.45 -15.35
CA LEU A 129 6.91 -35.01 -16.13
C LEU A 129 5.76 -34.03 -16.31
N SER A 130 5.59 -33.08 -15.39
CA SER A 130 4.45 -32.16 -15.38
C SER A 130 4.80 -30.79 -14.80
N GLU A 131 3.99 -29.80 -15.14
CA GLU A 131 4.06 -28.47 -14.54
C GLU A 131 2.64 -27.89 -14.37
N ASP A 132 2.47 -27.05 -13.36
CA ASP A 132 1.27 -26.25 -13.17
C ASP A 132 1.64 -24.81 -12.79
N VAL A 133 0.83 -23.85 -13.22
CA VAL A 133 1.10 -22.42 -13.12
C VAL A 133 -0.16 -21.68 -12.71
N LYS A 134 -0.05 -20.80 -11.71
CA LYS A 134 -1.09 -19.85 -11.32
C LYS A 134 -0.50 -18.48 -11.09
N GLN A 135 -1.30 -17.47 -11.37
CA GLN A 135 -0.92 -16.08 -11.15
C GLN A 135 -2.03 -15.31 -10.43
N LYS A 136 -1.64 -14.30 -9.67
CA LYS A 136 -2.54 -13.36 -9.00
C LYS A 136 -1.87 -11.99 -8.88
N GLU A 137 -2.64 -10.94 -9.07
CA GLU A 137 -2.19 -9.56 -8.91
C GLU A 137 -2.31 -9.13 -7.45
N MET A 138 -1.34 -8.34 -6.99
CA MET A 138 -1.33 -7.67 -5.69
C MET A 138 -1.04 -6.19 -5.88
N ILE A 139 -1.86 -5.33 -5.26
CA ILE A 139 -1.62 -3.89 -5.21
C ILE A 139 -1.05 -3.53 -3.84
N ILE A 140 0.13 -2.91 -3.83
CA ILE A 140 0.69 -2.29 -2.62
C ILE A 140 0.50 -0.78 -2.79
N TYR A 141 -0.46 -0.19 -2.07
CA TYR A 141 -0.78 1.23 -2.20
C TYR A 141 -0.10 2.07 -1.12
N SER A 142 0.19 3.33 -1.46
CA SER A 142 0.65 4.36 -0.53
C SER A 142 -0.43 5.44 -0.42
N PRO A 143 -0.98 5.69 0.78
CA PRO A 143 -1.90 6.81 0.99
C PRO A 143 -1.17 8.15 0.81
N ALA A 144 -1.94 9.22 0.62
CA ALA A 144 -1.36 10.55 0.51
C ALA A 144 -0.66 10.96 1.81
N SER A 145 0.60 11.33 1.68
CA SER A 145 1.40 11.88 2.78
C SER A 145 0.87 13.24 3.26
N SER A 146 0.28 14.00 2.33
CA SER A 146 -0.37 15.27 2.61
C SER A 146 -1.43 15.56 1.55
N VAL A 147 -2.51 16.21 1.98
CA VAL A 147 -3.55 16.77 1.11
C VAL A 147 -3.77 18.20 1.58
N ILE A 148 -3.60 19.17 0.68
CA ILE A 148 -3.69 20.60 0.95
C ILE A 148 -4.78 21.19 0.06
N PHE A 149 -5.76 21.82 0.69
CA PHE A 149 -6.85 22.51 0.01
C PHE A 149 -6.84 24.00 0.35
N GLU A 150 -6.75 24.84 -0.68
CA GLU A 150 -6.58 26.28 -0.55
C GLU A 150 -7.58 27.05 -1.42
N GLN A 151 -7.98 28.22 -0.91
CA GLN A 151 -8.89 29.13 -1.59
C GLN A 151 -8.41 30.58 -1.46
N ASP A 152 -7.93 31.14 -2.57
CA ASP A 152 -7.34 32.47 -2.59
C ASP A 152 -8.09 33.40 -3.52
N ARG A 153 -8.56 34.53 -2.96
CA ARG A 153 -9.10 35.60 -3.79
C ARG A 153 -7.94 36.28 -4.53
N SER A 154 -8.05 36.35 -5.85
CA SER A 154 -7.05 36.98 -6.73
C SER A 154 -6.78 38.43 -6.33
N GLN A 155 -5.62 38.96 -6.71
CA GLN A 155 -5.24 40.34 -6.39
C GLN A 155 -6.20 41.40 -6.97
N ASN A 156 -6.77 41.13 -8.15
CA ASN A 156 -7.78 41.99 -8.77
C ASN A 156 -9.16 41.85 -8.09
N GLY A 157 -9.33 40.88 -7.19
CA GLY A 157 -10.55 40.64 -6.43
C GLY A 157 -11.71 40.06 -7.25
N HIS A 158 -11.54 39.82 -8.55
CA HIS A 158 -12.59 39.35 -9.44
C HIS A 158 -12.69 37.83 -9.49
N GLN A 159 -11.65 37.12 -9.09
CA GLN A 159 -11.58 35.67 -9.18
C GLN A 159 -11.19 35.06 -7.84
N VAL A 160 -11.59 33.81 -7.65
CA VAL A 160 -11.14 32.97 -6.54
C VAL A 160 -10.45 31.77 -7.15
N ASN A 161 -9.18 31.58 -6.79
CA ASN A 161 -8.42 30.40 -7.13
C ASN A 161 -8.66 29.33 -6.07
N ILE A 162 -9.18 28.18 -6.50
CA ILE A 162 -9.40 27.02 -5.66
C ILE A 162 -8.36 26.00 -6.08
N THR A 163 -7.47 25.62 -5.17
CA THR A 163 -6.38 24.71 -5.45
C THR A 163 -6.46 23.52 -4.49
N CYS A 164 -6.23 22.32 -5.01
CA CYS A 164 -6.00 21.14 -4.21
C CYS A 164 -4.77 20.42 -4.68
N HIS A 165 -3.94 20.00 -3.73
CA HIS A 165 -2.66 19.36 -3.97
C HIS A 165 -2.48 18.18 -3.03
N ALA A 166 -1.98 17.06 -3.53
CA ALA A 166 -1.68 15.89 -2.72
C ALA A 166 -0.36 15.25 -3.15
N ASN A 167 0.40 14.72 -2.17
CA ASN A 167 1.75 14.19 -2.39
C ASN A 167 1.92 12.73 -1.98
N GLY A 168 2.84 12.02 -2.64
CA GLY A 168 3.32 10.70 -2.22
C GLY A 168 2.29 9.57 -2.35
N ILE A 169 1.41 9.63 -3.35
CA ILE A 169 0.32 8.66 -3.53
C ILE A 169 0.75 7.55 -4.49
N PHE A 170 0.36 6.31 -4.22
CA PHE A 170 0.46 5.23 -5.19
C PHE A 170 -0.71 4.25 -5.04
N PRO A 171 -1.26 3.64 -6.11
CA PRO A 171 -1.05 3.92 -7.53
C PRO A 171 -1.49 5.32 -7.98
N GLN A 172 -1.46 5.59 -9.29
CA GLN A 172 -1.83 6.89 -9.87
C GLN A 172 -3.21 7.37 -9.39
N PRO A 173 -3.30 8.52 -8.69
CA PRO A 173 -4.56 8.99 -8.10
C PRO A 173 -5.44 9.77 -9.09
N GLN A 174 -6.65 10.07 -8.64
CA GLN A 174 -7.58 11.03 -9.25
C GLN A 174 -7.99 12.09 -8.24
N ILE A 175 -8.13 13.33 -8.68
CA ILE A 175 -8.53 14.46 -7.83
C ILE A 175 -9.66 15.27 -8.48
N LYS A 176 -10.65 15.68 -7.69
CA LYS A 176 -11.80 16.45 -8.14
C LYS A 176 -12.08 17.61 -7.20
N LEU A 177 -12.34 18.78 -7.76
CA LEU A 177 -12.84 19.92 -6.99
C LEU A 177 -14.37 19.88 -6.94
N THR A 178 -14.94 20.39 -5.86
CA THR A 178 -16.39 20.49 -5.65
C THR A 178 -16.82 21.90 -5.26
N TRP A 179 -18.03 22.26 -5.67
CA TRP A 179 -18.74 23.46 -5.27
C TRP A 179 -20.13 23.04 -4.80
N GLY A 180 -20.32 22.91 -3.49
CA GLY A 180 -21.52 22.31 -2.91
C GLY A 180 -21.72 20.89 -3.44
N SER A 181 -22.84 20.64 -4.12
CA SER A 181 -23.13 19.35 -4.77
C SER A 181 -22.58 19.22 -6.18
N TYR A 182 -22.05 20.30 -6.76
CA TYR A 182 -21.49 20.30 -8.12
C TYR A 182 -20.03 19.85 -8.10
N GLN A 183 -19.63 19.07 -9.10
CA GLN A 183 -18.24 18.64 -9.32
C GLN A 183 -17.67 19.38 -10.52
N PHE A 184 -16.50 19.97 -10.37
CA PHE A 184 -15.78 20.54 -11.50
C PHE A 184 -15.25 19.43 -12.40
N ASP A 185 -15.09 19.73 -13.69
CA ASP A 185 -14.33 18.90 -14.61
C ASP A 185 -12.90 18.74 -14.09
N ASP A 186 -12.37 17.51 -14.11
CA ASP A 186 -11.05 17.11 -13.62
C ASP A 186 -9.96 17.17 -14.70
N SER A 187 -10.31 17.52 -15.94
CA SER A 187 -9.41 17.54 -17.11
C SER A 187 -8.09 18.30 -16.95
N ASN A 188 -8.05 19.40 -16.17
CA ASN A 188 -6.79 20.13 -15.89
C ASN A 188 -6.08 19.70 -14.59
N ALA A 189 -6.33 18.49 -14.07
CA ALA A 189 -5.47 17.92 -13.04
C ALA A 189 -4.11 17.58 -13.66
N LEU A 190 -3.03 18.01 -12.99
CA LEU A 190 -1.66 17.68 -13.37
C LEU A 190 -1.15 16.60 -12.41
N VAL A 191 -0.73 15.48 -12.98
CA VAL A 191 -0.13 14.35 -12.26
C VAL A 191 1.36 14.32 -12.58
N THR A 192 2.19 14.23 -11.55
CA THR A 192 3.64 14.11 -11.66
C THR A 192 4.10 12.83 -10.97
N LEU A 193 4.97 12.06 -11.64
CA LEU A 193 5.62 10.89 -11.05
C LEU A 193 6.91 11.37 -10.38
N GLU A 194 7.01 11.20 -9.06
CA GLU A 194 8.20 11.44 -8.27
C GLU A 194 9.19 10.27 -8.35
N ASP A 195 10.38 10.46 -7.78
CA ASP A 195 11.34 9.38 -7.57
C ASP A 195 10.72 8.26 -6.71
N GLU A 196 11.18 7.02 -6.88
CA GLU A 196 10.68 5.83 -6.17
C GLU A 196 9.23 5.39 -6.51
N GLY A 197 8.60 6.02 -7.50
CA GLY A 197 7.36 5.53 -8.11
C GLY A 197 6.07 6.13 -7.54
N HIS A 198 6.15 7.12 -6.65
CA HIS A 198 4.99 7.80 -6.09
C HIS A 198 4.49 8.92 -7.01
N TYR A 199 3.22 9.29 -6.86
CA TYR A 199 2.55 10.33 -7.62
C TYR A 199 2.18 11.50 -6.74
N ASP A 200 2.44 12.69 -7.27
CA ASP A 200 1.89 13.94 -6.79
C ASP A 200 0.82 14.41 -7.77
N ILE A 201 -0.22 15.04 -7.25
CA ILE A 201 -1.35 15.51 -8.06
C ILE A 201 -1.82 16.87 -7.59
N ILE A 202 -1.97 17.79 -8.55
CA ILE A 202 -2.47 19.13 -8.32
C ILE A 202 -3.62 19.45 -9.28
N VAL A 203 -4.67 20.10 -8.77
CA VAL A 203 -5.74 20.68 -9.57
C VAL A 203 -6.05 22.07 -9.07
N HIS A 204 -6.25 23.01 -9.98
CA HIS A 204 -6.69 24.36 -9.63
C HIS A 204 -7.79 24.85 -10.58
N ARG A 205 -8.71 25.68 -10.08
CA ARG A 205 -9.76 26.32 -10.88
C ARG A 205 -9.92 27.78 -10.45
N LEU A 206 -10.05 28.65 -11.44
CA LEU A 206 -10.44 30.04 -11.25
C LEU A 206 -11.96 30.14 -11.41
N VAL A 207 -12.62 30.68 -10.39
CA VAL A 207 -14.07 30.94 -10.39
C VAL A 207 -14.29 32.44 -10.26
N ASP A 208 -15.18 33.00 -11.08
CA ASP A 208 -15.52 34.42 -10.98
C ASP A 208 -16.26 34.70 -9.66
N HIS A 209 -15.76 35.67 -8.90
CA HIS A 209 -16.26 35.98 -7.57
C HIS A 209 -17.72 36.44 -7.58
N SER A 210 -18.19 37.04 -8.67
CA SER A 210 -19.59 37.44 -8.84
C SER A 210 -20.55 36.26 -8.86
N ASP A 211 -20.07 35.10 -9.28
CA ASP A 211 -20.88 33.90 -9.51
C ASP A 211 -20.97 33.05 -8.24
N ILE A 212 -20.11 33.34 -7.25
CA ILE A 212 -20.07 32.65 -5.97
C ILE A 212 -21.15 33.26 -5.05
N PRO A 213 -22.03 32.44 -4.44
CA PRO A 213 -22.91 32.90 -3.38
C PRO A 213 -22.13 33.42 -2.17
N SER A 214 -22.76 34.32 -1.41
CA SER A 214 -22.17 34.98 -0.23
C SER A 214 -21.56 34.01 0.80
N LYS A 215 -22.09 32.79 0.86
CA LYS A 215 -21.56 31.66 1.62
C LYS A 215 -21.62 30.42 0.75
N THR A 216 -20.47 29.81 0.49
CA THR A 216 -20.33 28.66 -0.40
C THR A 216 -19.35 27.66 0.19
N THR A 217 -19.63 26.36 0.10
CA THR A 217 -18.64 25.32 0.44
C THR A 217 -17.94 24.87 -0.82
N PHE A 218 -16.62 25.00 -0.84
CA PHE A 218 -15.77 24.33 -1.82
C PHE A 218 -15.10 23.13 -1.18
N GLY A 219 -14.73 22.17 -2.01
CA GLY A 219 -13.99 21.02 -1.52
C GLY A 219 -13.16 20.33 -2.58
N CYS A 220 -12.47 19.30 -2.14
CA CYS A 220 -11.59 18.47 -2.90
C CYS A 220 -11.80 17.02 -2.50
N ILE A 221 -11.85 16.13 -3.49
CA ILE A 221 -11.96 14.68 -3.30
C ILE A 221 -10.77 14.06 -4.02
N LEU A 222 -9.94 13.35 -3.27
CA LEU A 222 -8.81 12.56 -3.76
C LEU A 222 -9.18 11.08 -3.66
N THR A 223 -8.97 10.32 -4.73
CA THR A 223 -9.26 8.87 -4.78
C THR A 223 -8.13 8.10 -5.45
N ILE A 224 -7.98 6.82 -5.13
CA ILE A 224 -7.13 5.89 -5.88
C ILE A 224 -8.05 4.93 -6.66
N PRO A 225 -8.01 4.96 -8.01
CA PRO A 225 -8.84 4.06 -8.82
C PRO A 225 -8.59 2.59 -8.52
N GLY A 226 -9.66 1.81 -8.45
CA GLY A 226 -9.60 0.35 -8.25
C GLY A 226 -9.60 -0.10 -6.78
N ILE A 227 -9.49 0.84 -5.83
CA ILE A 227 -9.51 0.53 -4.39
C ILE A 227 -10.46 1.47 -3.63
N ASP A 228 -10.82 1.08 -2.40
CA ASP A 228 -11.67 1.89 -1.51
C ASP A 228 -10.81 2.89 -0.72
N TYR A 229 -10.28 3.90 -1.43
CA TYR A 229 -9.51 4.99 -0.85
C TYR A 229 -10.08 6.34 -1.29
N GLU A 230 -10.52 7.14 -0.33
CA GLU A 230 -11.03 8.50 -0.55
C GLU A 230 -10.56 9.43 0.59
N VAL A 231 -10.04 10.60 0.23
CA VAL A 231 -9.77 11.71 1.16
C VAL A 231 -10.56 12.93 0.70
N ARG A 232 -11.30 13.55 1.62
CA ARG A 232 -12.15 14.71 1.33
C ARG A 232 -11.75 15.90 2.20
N GLU A 233 -11.43 17.01 1.53
CA GLU A 233 -11.16 18.30 2.17
C GLU A 233 -12.24 19.31 1.78
N GLU A 234 -12.72 20.11 2.72
CA GLU A 234 -13.75 21.11 2.47
C GLU A 234 -13.50 22.40 3.27
N SER A 235 -13.83 23.53 2.67
CA SER A 235 -13.79 24.83 3.34
C SER A 235 -14.93 25.72 2.89
N VAL A 236 -15.40 26.57 3.81
CA VAL A 236 -16.45 27.55 3.51
C VAL A 236 -15.82 28.85 3.04
N TYR A 237 -16.13 29.25 1.82
CA TYR A 237 -15.88 30.57 1.28
C TYR A 237 -16.96 31.54 1.70
N TYR A 238 -16.54 32.69 2.22
CA TYR A 238 -17.41 33.82 2.52
C TYR A 238 -17.02 35.00 1.63
N HIS A 239 -18.02 35.70 1.10
CA HIS A 239 -17.80 37.03 0.59
C HIS A 239 -17.29 37.87 1.76
N ARG A 240 -16.03 38.34 1.67
CA ARG A 240 -15.52 39.34 2.58
C ARG A 240 -16.31 40.61 2.33
N ASP A 241 -17.47 40.73 2.96
CA ASP A 241 -18.19 41.99 3.06
C ASP A 241 -17.20 43.02 3.60
N GLY A 242 -17.09 44.16 2.91
CA GLY A 242 -16.22 45.28 3.26
C GLY A 242 -16.56 45.96 4.58
N ARG A 243 -17.11 45.25 5.58
CA ARG A 243 -17.14 45.73 6.95
C ARG A 243 -15.75 45.55 7.53
N ARG A 244 -14.97 46.65 7.45
CA ARG A 244 -13.92 46.94 8.42
C ARG A 244 -14.45 46.54 9.80
N TYR A 245 -13.99 45.43 10.34
CA TYR A 245 -13.99 45.22 11.77
C TYR A 245 -13.04 46.29 12.32
N MET A 246 -13.58 47.46 12.68
CA MET A 246 -12.91 48.32 13.64
C MET A 246 -12.78 47.49 14.90
N SER A 247 -11.55 47.10 15.23
CA SER A 247 -11.25 46.56 16.54
C SER A 247 -11.66 47.63 17.56
N GLU A 248 -12.77 47.40 18.24
CA GLU A 248 -13.21 48.25 19.32
C GLU A 248 -12.19 48.08 20.45
N ARG A 249 -11.22 49.00 20.53
CA ARG A 249 -10.37 49.16 21.72
C ARG A 249 -11.31 49.53 22.87
N ARG A 250 -11.80 48.53 23.59
CA ARG A 250 -12.34 48.72 24.93
C ARG A 250 -11.21 49.24 25.82
N ARG A 251 -11.16 50.57 25.97
CA ARG A 251 -10.64 51.21 27.18
C ARG A 251 -11.50 50.72 28.33
N SER A 252 -10.96 49.80 29.14
CA SER A 252 -11.44 49.59 30.49
C SER A 252 -10.46 50.30 31.42
N GLY A 253 -10.88 51.46 31.92
CA GLY A 253 -10.32 52.06 33.12
C GLY A 253 -11.39 52.07 34.18
N GLY A 254 -11.10 51.56 35.39
CA GLY A 254 -11.96 51.78 36.54
C GLY A 254 -11.93 50.74 37.66
N ALA A 255 -10.87 50.78 38.47
CA ALA A 255 -10.86 50.75 39.95
C ALA A 255 -11.32 49.51 40.75
N GLY A 256 -10.52 49.18 41.79
CA GLY A 256 -10.91 48.38 42.95
C GLY A 256 -9.77 47.52 43.52
N LEU A 257 -8.77 48.13 44.17
CA LEU A 257 -8.57 48.10 45.64
C LEU A 257 -8.31 46.72 46.28
N GLY A 258 -7.03 46.52 46.67
CA GLY A 258 -6.68 46.05 48.02
C GLY A 258 -6.24 44.59 48.18
N LYS A 259 -4.92 44.35 48.28
CA LYS A 259 -4.21 44.04 49.54
C LYS A 259 -2.79 43.49 49.26
N TYR A 260 -1.81 44.17 49.85
CA TYR A 260 -0.40 43.77 50.09
C TYR A 260 -0.31 42.67 51.18
N PRO A 261 0.88 42.11 51.53
CA PRO A 261 2.23 42.35 51.01
C PRO A 261 3.05 41.08 50.65
N THR A 262 4.08 41.32 49.85
CA THR A 262 5.30 40.50 49.70
C THR A 262 6.34 40.83 50.79
N HIS A 263 6.83 39.79 51.45
CA HIS A 263 8.10 39.67 52.18
C HIS A 263 8.41 38.16 52.16
N ILE A 264 9.60 37.59 52.02
CA ILE A 264 10.98 38.06 52.05
C ILE A 264 11.89 36.85 51.67
N LEU A 265 13.07 37.13 51.14
CA LEU A 265 14.33 36.35 51.14
C LEU A 265 14.41 34.95 50.50
N LEU A 266 15.11 34.94 49.36
CA LEU A 266 16.08 33.91 48.98
C LEU A 266 17.12 33.73 50.10
N VAL A 267 17.35 32.48 50.51
CA VAL A 267 18.56 32.05 51.23
C VAL A 267 19.21 30.91 50.45
N LEU A 268 20.45 31.16 50.02
CA LEU A 268 21.43 30.20 49.52
C LEU A 268 22.11 29.49 50.70
N SER A 269 22.26 28.17 50.64
CA SER A 269 23.44 27.40 51.10
C SER A 269 23.16 25.90 50.89
N LEU A 270 23.84 25.22 49.98
CA LEU A 270 25.16 24.56 50.12
C LEU A 270 25.14 23.24 50.89
N ALA A 271 25.85 22.28 50.28
CA ALA A 271 26.35 21.01 50.80
C ALA A 271 25.30 19.90 51.01
N SER A 272 25.56 18.62 50.78
CA SER A 272 26.68 17.88 50.21
C SER A 272 26.25 16.41 50.19
N LEU A 273 26.76 15.67 49.20
CA LEU A 273 27.23 14.27 49.22
C LEU A 273 26.98 13.40 50.46
N PHE A 274 26.64 12.12 50.20
CA PHE A 274 26.88 10.85 50.92
C PHE A 274 25.66 9.95 50.64
N SER A 275 25.74 9.00 49.73
CA SER A 275 26.36 7.66 49.86
C SER A 275 25.37 6.60 50.35
N ASP A 276 25.35 5.54 49.56
CA ASP A 276 25.20 4.13 49.92
C ASP A 276 23.84 3.46 50.10
N MET A 277 23.87 2.24 49.55
CA MET A 277 23.17 1.01 49.90
C MET A 277 21.72 0.88 49.41
N MET A 278 21.45 0.09 48.36
CA MET A 278 21.47 -1.39 48.30
C MET A 278 20.30 -2.02 49.07
N ILE A 279 19.79 -3.13 48.50
CA ILE A 279 18.78 -4.08 49.01
C ILE A 279 17.32 -3.59 48.74
N PHE A 280 16.45 -4.26 47.98
CA PHE A 280 16.28 -5.66 47.55
C PHE A 280 16.00 -5.76 46.05
#